data_AF-A0A163Y6K5-F1
#
_entry.id   AF-A0A163Y6K5-F1
#
_cell.length_a   1.000
_cell.length_b   1.000
_cell.length_c   1.000
_cell.angle_alpha   90.00
_cell.angle_beta   90.00
_cell.angle_gamma   90.00
#
_symmetry.space_group_name_H-M   'P 1'
#
loop_
_entity.id
_entity.type
_entity.pdbx_description
1 polymer ?
#
loop_
_entity_poly.entity_id
_entity_poly.type
_entity_poly.pdbx_seq_one_letter_code
_entity_poly.pdbx_strand_id
1 'polypeptide(L)'
;MKRGDIGRNLLITYFVWAVAPAAAIPLPLVCKLTSEESPSIKIRLTERTTGSLKGELIQNGSTLGDFQSGKPKRGKDPWWSFQKDNNSSKGVSVFFKGTEIWNPYRRIPRPQDSNRVFFAGLAAALWNWDSTEQRSIFRGNIDLLKSAGGIWSISSQCVGGRIVDG
;
A
#
# COMPACT_ATOMS: atom_id res chain seq x y z
N MET A 1 19.40 -45.58 67.45
CA MET A 1 18.11 -45.11 66.88
C MET A 1 18.12 -43.60 66.77
N LYS A 2 18.02 -43.08 65.53
CA LYS A 2 17.58 -41.75 65.03
C LYS A 2 18.06 -41.70 63.57
N ARG A 3 17.25 -42.06 62.57
CA ARG A 3 16.35 -41.17 61.78
C ARG A 3 17.11 -39.87 61.46
N GLY A 4 17.65 -39.59 60.29
CA GLY A 4 17.48 -40.09 58.92
C GLY A 4 17.56 -38.82 58.06
N ASP A 5 18.38 -38.77 57.02
CA ASP A 5 18.16 -37.81 55.95
C ASP A 5 18.90 -38.19 54.67
N ILE A 6 18.10 -38.32 53.62
CA ILE A 6 18.45 -38.76 52.28
C ILE A 6 18.80 -37.48 51.50
N GLY A 7 20.10 -37.26 51.29
CA GLY A 7 20.61 -36.21 50.41
C GLY A 7 20.23 -36.49 48.96
N ARG A 8 19.11 -35.92 48.55
CA ARG A 8 18.39 -36.12 47.29
C ARG A 8 19.15 -35.46 46.13
N ASN A 9 19.62 -36.27 45.18
CA ASN A 9 20.15 -35.83 43.89
C ASN A 9 19.14 -34.91 43.17
N LEU A 10 19.44 -33.62 43.08
CA LEU A 10 18.72 -32.66 42.25
C LEU A 10 19.30 -32.69 40.83
N LEU A 11 18.82 -33.62 40.03
CA LEU A 11 18.95 -33.57 38.57
C LEU A 11 18.05 -32.44 38.06
N ILE A 12 18.63 -31.26 37.82
CA ILE A 12 17.96 -30.14 37.16
C ILE A 12 17.82 -30.52 35.69
N THR A 13 16.63 -30.99 35.30
CA THR A 13 16.29 -31.26 33.91
C THR A 13 16.01 -29.93 33.22
N TYR A 14 16.98 -29.40 32.47
CA TYR A 14 16.79 -28.25 31.59
C TYR A 14 15.86 -28.64 30.42
N PHE A 15 14.58 -28.28 30.52
CA PHE A 15 13.67 -28.27 29.38
C PHE A 15 14.02 -27.08 28.48
N VAL A 16 14.81 -27.32 27.44
CA VAL A 16 15.01 -26.35 26.35
C VAL A 16 13.77 -26.43 25.45
N TRP A 17 12.84 -25.49 25.61
CA TRP A 17 11.79 -25.26 24.64
C TRP A 17 12.42 -24.66 23.38
N ALA A 18 12.57 -25.47 22.34
CA ALA A 18 12.89 -24.99 21.00
C ALA A 18 11.69 -24.18 20.49
N VAL A 19 11.72 -22.87 20.69
CA VAL A 19 10.78 -21.97 20.01
C VAL A 19 11.15 -22.01 18.54
N ALA A 20 10.35 -22.70 17.74
CA ALA A 20 10.50 -22.68 16.29
C ALA A 20 10.47 -21.21 15.83
N PRO A 21 11.42 -20.76 14.98
CA PRO A 21 11.36 -19.42 14.43
C PRO A 21 10.02 -19.29 13.71
N ALA A 22 9.20 -18.33 14.12
CA ALA A 22 7.97 -18.01 13.43
C ALA A 22 8.33 -17.72 11.97
N ALA A 23 8.00 -18.65 11.08
CA ALA A 23 8.20 -18.45 9.65
C ALA A 23 7.46 -17.17 9.26
N ALA A 24 8.21 -16.16 8.81
CA ALA A 24 7.63 -14.92 8.35
C ALA A 24 6.74 -15.24 7.16
N ILE A 25 5.42 -15.19 7.36
CA ILE A 25 4.46 -15.34 6.26
C ILE A 25 4.78 -14.22 5.27
N PRO A 26 5.16 -14.53 4.02
CA PRO A 26 5.46 -13.50 3.04
C PRO A 26 4.24 -12.60 2.93
N LEU A 27 4.45 -11.31 3.25
CA LEU A 27 3.39 -10.31 3.23
C LEU A 27 2.67 -10.38 1.89
N PRO A 28 1.32 -10.34 1.86
CA PRO A 28 0.58 -10.39 0.61
C PRO A 28 1.15 -9.34 -0.34
N LEU A 29 1.65 -9.83 -1.48
CA LEU A 29 2.35 -9.02 -2.48
C LEU A 29 1.41 -7.96 -3.08
N VAL A 30 0.10 -8.25 -3.04
CA VAL A 30 -0.95 -7.41 -3.63
C VAL A 30 -1.43 -6.36 -2.63
N CYS A 31 -1.14 -5.11 -2.96
CA CYS A 31 -1.76 -3.96 -2.34
C CYS A 31 -2.91 -3.46 -3.22
N LYS A 32 -4.13 -3.48 -2.68
CA LYS A 32 -5.32 -2.96 -3.35
C LYS A 32 -5.76 -1.62 -2.77
N LEU A 33 -5.97 -0.65 -3.64
CA LEU A 33 -6.65 0.61 -3.36
C LEU A 33 -8.01 0.58 -4.05
N THR A 34 -9.06 1.01 -3.36
CA THR A 34 -10.42 1.05 -3.91
C THR A 34 -10.92 2.47 -3.82
N SER A 35 -11.47 3.02 -4.90
CA SER A 35 -12.05 4.35 -4.86
C SER A 35 -13.25 4.37 -3.90
N GLU A 36 -13.34 5.40 -3.08
CA GLU A 36 -14.50 5.62 -2.21
C GLU A 36 -15.71 6.17 -2.99
N GLU A 37 -15.48 6.71 -4.19
CA GLU A 37 -16.53 7.19 -5.10
C GLU A 37 -17.16 6.03 -5.90
N SER A 38 -16.35 5.04 -6.31
CA SER A 38 -16.82 3.87 -7.05
C SER A 38 -16.02 2.61 -6.73
N PRO A 39 -16.62 1.59 -6.09
CA PRO A 39 -15.92 0.35 -5.74
C PRO A 39 -15.57 -0.52 -6.96
N SER A 40 -16.09 -0.17 -8.14
CA SER A 40 -15.73 -0.81 -9.41
C SER A 40 -14.34 -0.39 -9.92
N ILE A 41 -13.80 0.72 -9.42
CA ILE A 41 -12.53 1.31 -9.82
C ILE A 41 -11.49 1.08 -8.72
N LYS A 42 -10.40 0.45 -9.11
CA LYS A 42 -9.37 -0.06 -8.19
C LYS A 42 -7.99 0.23 -8.75
N ILE A 43 -7.03 0.42 -7.85
CA ILE A 43 -5.62 0.31 -8.19
C ILE A 43 -5.10 -0.94 -7.53
N ARG A 44 -4.50 -1.84 -8.31
CA ARG A 44 -3.93 -3.10 -7.81
C ARG A 44 -2.43 -3.07 -8.03
N LEU A 45 -1.68 -2.90 -6.95
CA LEU A 45 -0.22 -2.87 -6.95
C LEU A 45 0.31 -4.26 -6.55
N THR A 46 1.07 -4.90 -7.42
CA THR A 46 1.50 -6.29 -7.29
C THR A 46 3.02 -6.48 -7.27
N GLU A 47 3.77 -5.53 -7.82
CA GLU A 47 5.24 -5.55 -7.83
C GLU A 47 5.79 -4.56 -6.81
N ARG A 48 6.81 -5.00 -6.05
CA ARG A 48 7.50 -4.19 -5.05
C ARG A 48 8.92 -3.92 -5.49
N THR A 49 9.33 -2.66 -5.42
CA THR A 49 10.74 -2.26 -5.52
C THR A 49 11.16 -1.59 -4.21
N THR A 50 12.44 -1.30 -4.02
CA THR A 50 12.94 -0.61 -2.80
C THR A 50 12.24 0.74 -2.54
N GLY A 51 11.75 1.40 -3.59
CA GLY A 51 11.21 2.77 -3.50
C GLY A 51 9.73 2.92 -3.86
N SER A 52 9.08 1.90 -4.40
CA SER A 52 7.72 2.01 -4.94
C SER A 52 6.97 0.68 -4.98
N LEU A 53 5.66 0.80 -5.16
CA LEU A 53 4.78 -0.29 -5.56
C LEU A 53 4.27 -0.01 -6.98
N LYS A 54 4.25 -1.03 -7.84
CA LYS A 54 3.74 -0.95 -9.21
C LYS A 54 2.59 -1.92 -9.43
N GLY A 55 1.73 -1.61 -10.37
CA GLY A 55 0.69 -2.48 -10.88
C GLY A 55 -0.21 -1.68 -11.80
N GLU A 56 -1.52 -1.73 -11.60
CA GLU A 56 -2.49 -1.33 -12.62
C GLU A 56 -3.64 -0.50 -12.04
N LEU A 57 -4.13 0.45 -12.82
CA LEU A 57 -5.44 1.07 -12.64
C LEU A 57 -6.48 0.22 -13.38
N ILE A 58 -7.55 -0.18 -12.70
CA ILE A 58 -8.53 -1.16 -13.16
C ILE A 58 -9.93 -0.60 -12.99
N GLN A 59 -10.78 -0.77 -14.00
CA GLN A 59 -12.22 -0.52 -13.92
C GLN A 59 -12.99 -1.73 -14.44
N ASN A 60 -13.96 -2.22 -13.67
CA ASN A 60 -14.80 -3.37 -14.05
C ASN A 60 -14.01 -4.63 -14.43
N GLY A 61 -12.80 -4.80 -13.88
CA GLY A 61 -11.91 -5.93 -14.18
C GLY A 61 -10.97 -5.72 -15.36
N SER A 62 -11.14 -4.64 -16.12
CA SER A 62 -10.26 -4.28 -17.25
C SER A 62 -9.15 -3.34 -16.80
N THR A 63 -7.92 -3.63 -17.19
CA THR A 63 -6.76 -2.75 -16.99
C THR A 63 -6.85 -1.53 -17.90
N LEU A 64 -6.76 -0.33 -17.31
CA LEU A 64 -6.74 0.95 -18.02
C LEU A 64 -5.33 1.46 -18.30
N GLY A 65 -4.35 1.06 -17.48
CA GLY A 65 -2.95 1.42 -17.63
C GLY A 65 -2.14 1.09 -16.38
N ASP A 66 -0.83 1.28 -16.49
CA ASP A 66 0.11 1.02 -15.42
C ASP A 66 0.06 2.12 -14.38
N PHE A 67 0.07 1.73 -13.12
CA PHE A 67 0.05 2.64 -11.99
C PHE A 67 1.21 2.34 -11.05
N GLN A 68 1.89 3.37 -10.58
CA GLN A 68 2.98 3.26 -9.63
C GLN A 68 2.81 4.28 -8.52
N SER A 69 3.15 3.89 -7.30
CA SER A 69 3.13 4.77 -6.13
C SER A 69 4.43 4.66 -5.35
N GLY A 70 5.02 5.81 -5.03
CA GLY A 70 6.25 5.93 -4.26
C GLY A 70 6.02 5.78 -2.77
N LYS A 71 6.98 5.13 -2.09
CA LYS A 71 7.00 4.98 -0.63
C LYS A 71 7.05 6.35 0.05
N PRO A 72 6.12 6.66 0.98
CA PRO A 72 6.25 7.83 1.83
C PRO A 72 7.52 7.74 2.69
N LYS A 73 8.37 8.76 2.62
CA LYS A 73 9.60 8.82 3.41
C LYS A 73 9.96 10.25 3.75
N ARG A 74 10.78 10.42 4.78
CA ARG A 74 11.25 11.76 5.19
C ARG A 74 12.06 12.41 4.07
N GLY A 75 11.80 13.69 3.82
CA GLY A 75 12.57 14.52 2.88
C GLY A 75 12.23 14.30 1.39
N LYS A 76 11.24 13.47 1.05
CA LYS A 76 10.69 13.38 -0.32
C LYS A 76 9.18 13.27 -0.27
N ASP A 77 8.51 13.97 -1.18
CA ASP A 77 7.07 13.84 -1.31
C ASP A 77 6.70 12.44 -1.83
N PRO A 78 5.71 11.78 -1.23
CA PRO A 78 5.13 10.59 -1.83
C PRO A 78 4.53 10.96 -3.18
N TRP A 79 4.70 10.09 -4.16
CA TRP A 79 4.33 10.39 -5.54
C TRP A 79 3.51 9.25 -6.13
N TRP A 80 2.79 9.56 -7.20
CA TRP A 80 2.14 8.58 -8.06
C TRP A 80 2.56 8.83 -9.51
N SER A 81 2.53 7.78 -10.32
CA SER A 81 2.57 7.90 -11.78
C SER A 81 1.56 6.96 -12.41
N PHE A 82 1.03 7.41 -13.53
CA PHE A 82 0.18 6.63 -14.41
C PHE A 82 0.81 6.62 -15.79
N GLN A 83 0.87 5.44 -16.40
CA GLN A 83 1.39 5.25 -17.75
C GLN A 83 0.39 4.45 -18.57
N LYS A 84 0.20 4.89 -19.81
CA LYS A 84 -0.58 4.16 -20.79
C LYS A 84 0.04 4.43 -22.16
N ASP A 85 0.42 3.34 -22.82
CA ASP A 85 1.16 3.36 -24.08
C ASP A 85 2.48 4.14 -23.90
N ASN A 86 2.76 5.13 -24.76
CA ASN A 86 3.99 5.96 -24.69
C ASN A 86 3.83 7.22 -23.82
N ASN A 87 2.66 7.43 -23.20
CA ASN A 87 2.37 8.61 -22.40
C ASN A 87 2.43 8.29 -20.91
N SER A 88 2.92 9.25 -20.13
CA SER A 88 2.94 9.15 -18.67
C SER A 88 2.59 10.48 -18.01
N SER A 89 2.03 10.39 -16.82
CA SER A 89 1.80 11.53 -15.93
C SER A 89 2.17 11.16 -14.51
N LYS A 90 2.49 12.17 -13.70
CA LYS A 90 2.93 12.00 -12.31
C LYS A 90 2.41 13.12 -11.44
N GLY A 91 2.29 12.85 -10.14
CA GLY A 91 1.88 13.84 -9.16
C GLY A 91 2.21 13.42 -7.74
N VAL A 92 1.62 14.12 -6.77
CA VAL A 92 1.85 13.90 -5.34
C VAL A 92 0.74 13.03 -4.76
N SER A 93 1.10 12.11 -3.88
CA SER A 93 0.16 11.31 -3.10
C SER A 93 0.06 11.86 -1.68
N VAL A 94 -1.15 12.13 -1.22
CA VAL A 94 -1.44 12.58 0.14
C VAL A 94 -2.05 11.42 0.92
N PHE A 95 -1.37 10.97 1.97
CA PHE A 95 -1.80 9.83 2.77
C PHE A 95 -2.54 10.27 4.03
N PHE A 96 -3.52 9.49 4.46
CA PHE A 96 -4.32 9.77 5.64
C PHE A 96 -4.46 8.54 6.53
N LYS A 97 -4.65 8.80 7.83
CA LYS A 97 -5.23 7.86 8.79
C LYS A 97 -6.61 8.40 9.17
N GLY A 98 -7.67 7.85 8.59
CA GLY A 98 -9.01 8.43 8.70
C GLY A 98 -9.06 9.81 8.04
N THR A 99 -9.19 10.86 8.85
CA THR A 99 -9.18 12.25 8.40
C THR A 99 -7.85 12.97 8.67
N GLU A 100 -6.92 12.33 9.38
CA GLU A 100 -5.63 12.93 9.73
C GLU A 100 -4.62 12.77 8.59
N ILE A 101 -4.01 13.87 8.16
CA ILE A 101 -3.00 13.88 7.10
C ILE A 101 -1.65 13.39 7.64
N TRP A 102 -1.04 12.45 6.93
CA TRP A 102 0.36 12.09 7.13
C TRP A 102 1.29 13.22 6.67
N ASN A 103 2.28 13.54 7.49
CA ASN A 103 3.30 14.54 7.18
C ASN A 103 4.68 13.99 7.59
N PRO A 104 5.72 14.08 6.73
CA PRO A 104 7.06 13.54 7.02
C PRO A 104 7.76 14.16 8.23
N TYR A 105 7.28 15.32 8.70
CA TYR A 105 7.81 16.05 9.85
C TYR A 105 6.95 15.89 11.13
N ARG A 106 5.87 15.10 11.07
CA ARG A 106 5.04 14.77 12.24
C ARG A 106 5.29 13.33 12.69
N ARG A 107 5.13 13.08 14.00
CA ARG A 107 5.25 11.74 14.58
C ARG A 107 4.05 10.85 14.26
N ILE A 108 2.87 11.45 14.15
CA ILE A 108 1.61 10.78 13.88
C ILE A 108 0.79 11.54 12.82
N PRO A 109 0.01 10.84 11.98
CA PRO A 109 0.03 9.38 11.82
C PRO A 109 1.38 8.92 11.25
N ARG A 110 1.75 7.65 11.47
CA ARG A 110 2.94 7.07 10.83
C ARG A 110 2.57 6.63 9.41
N PRO A 111 3.50 6.57 8.45
CA PRO A 111 3.19 6.13 7.09
C PRO A 111 2.48 4.77 7.05
N GLN A 112 2.98 3.82 7.85
CA GLN A 112 2.44 2.46 7.93
C GLN A 112 1.02 2.36 8.52
N ASP A 113 0.54 3.42 9.14
CA ASP A 113 -0.80 3.48 9.74
C ASP A 113 -1.82 4.14 8.79
N SER A 114 -1.39 4.60 7.60
CA SER A 114 -2.28 5.22 6.63
C SER A 114 -3.24 4.21 6.01
N ASN A 115 -4.53 4.54 5.99
CA ASN A 115 -5.61 3.71 5.44
C ASN A 115 -6.36 4.37 4.28
N ARG A 116 -6.01 5.62 3.92
CA ARG A 116 -6.60 6.33 2.78
C ARG A 116 -5.51 7.13 2.05
N VAL A 117 -5.71 7.38 0.75
CA VAL A 117 -4.80 8.20 -0.08
C VAL A 117 -5.59 9.04 -1.09
N PHE A 118 -5.09 10.24 -1.35
CA PHE A 118 -5.56 11.14 -2.41
C PHE A 118 -4.43 11.36 -3.41
N PHE A 119 -4.70 11.15 -4.70
CA PHE A 119 -3.74 11.34 -5.78
C PHE A 119 -3.94 12.70 -6.42
N ALA A 120 -3.23 13.71 -5.90
CA ALA A 120 -3.38 15.08 -6.35
C ALA A 120 -3.07 15.20 -7.85
N GLY A 121 -4.04 15.69 -8.62
CA GLY A 121 -3.93 15.90 -10.07
C GLY A 121 -4.25 14.69 -10.94
N LEU A 122 -4.57 13.51 -10.39
CA LEU A 122 -4.84 12.31 -11.21
C LEU A 122 -6.03 12.50 -12.16
N ALA A 123 -7.15 13.07 -11.70
CA ALA A 123 -8.29 13.35 -12.57
C ALA A 123 -7.94 14.31 -13.72
N ALA A 124 -7.15 15.34 -13.45
CA ALA A 124 -6.70 16.29 -14.48
C ALA A 124 -5.76 15.61 -15.48
N ALA A 125 -4.90 14.70 -15.02
CA ALA A 125 -4.05 13.90 -15.90
C ALA A 125 -4.91 13.04 -16.84
N LEU A 126 -5.88 12.28 -16.31
CA LEU A 126 -6.76 11.44 -17.12
C LEU A 126 -7.65 12.25 -18.05
N TRP A 127 -8.17 13.41 -17.61
CA TRP A 127 -8.96 14.31 -18.46
C TRP A 127 -8.20 14.78 -19.70
N ASN A 128 -6.91 15.05 -19.54
CA ASN A 128 -6.04 15.58 -20.60
C ASN A 128 -5.30 14.47 -21.37
N TRP A 129 -5.70 13.20 -21.23
CA TRP A 129 -5.06 12.10 -21.96
C TRP A 129 -5.44 12.17 -23.45
N ASP A 130 -4.55 12.75 -24.26
CA ASP A 130 -4.83 13.13 -25.66
C ASP A 130 -4.31 12.12 -26.69
N SER A 131 -4.79 10.88 -26.59
CA SER A 131 -4.82 9.99 -27.76
C SER A 131 -6.26 9.73 -28.16
N THR A 132 -6.56 9.83 -29.46
CA THR A 132 -7.93 9.77 -29.99
C THR A 132 -8.69 8.51 -29.52
N GLU A 133 -8.00 7.38 -29.42
CA GLU A 133 -8.53 6.09 -28.95
C GLU A 133 -8.83 6.07 -27.44
N GLN A 134 -8.05 6.80 -26.64
CA GLN A 134 -8.17 6.79 -25.17
C GLN A 134 -9.10 7.87 -24.62
N ARG A 135 -9.51 8.84 -25.46
CA ARG A 135 -10.39 9.96 -25.06
C ARG A 135 -11.71 9.46 -24.48
N SER A 136 -12.32 8.42 -25.07
CA SER A 136 -13.57 7.82 -24.57
C SER A 136 -13.37 7.05 -23.24
N ILE A 137 -12.20 6.43 -23.06
CA ILE A 137 -11.84 5.66 -21.86
C ILE A 137 -11.62 6.58 -20.65
N PHE A 138 -10.95 7.72 -20.85
CA PHE A 138 -10.59 8.63 -19.77
C PHE A 138 -11.52 9.85 -19.67
N ARG A 139 -11.45 10.76 -20.65
CA ARG A 139 -12.20 12.03 -20.62
C ARG A 139 -13.71 11.83 -20.66
N GLY A 140 -14.18 10.83 -21.40
CA GLY A 140 -15.61 10.49 -21.47
C GLY A 140 -16.16 9.76 -20.25
N ASN A 141 -15.31 9.34 -19.32
CA ASN A 141 -15.66 8.44 -18.23
C ASN A 141 -15.75 9.18 -16.90
N ILE A 142 -16.93 9.72 -16.61
CA ILE A 142 -17.17 10.56 -15.43
C ILE A 142 -16.91 9.81 -14.11
N ASP A 143 -17.26 8.52 -14.02
CA ASP A 143 -17.03 7.73 -12.81
C ASP A 143 -15.54 7.55 -12.54
N LEU A 144 -14.75 7.35 -13.60
CA LEU A 144 -13.29 7.31 -13.49
C LEU A 144 -12.72 8.66 -13.05
N LEU A 145 -13.18 9.77 -13.62
CA LEU A 145 -12.69 11.10 -13.26
C LEU A 145 -13.05 11.48 -11.82
N LYS A 146 -14.27 11.16 -11.36
CA LYS A 146 -14.67 11.31 -9.95
C LYS A 146 -13.79 10.47 -9.05
N SER A 147 -13.59 9.20 -9.38
CA SER A 147 -12.75 8.28 -8.61
C SER A 147 -11.29 8.76 -8.55
N ALA A 148 -10.75 9.22 -9.66
CA ALA A 148 -9.40 9.78 -9.76
C ALA A 148 -9.23 11.09 -8.99
N GLY A 149 -10.29 11.90 -8.89
CA GLY A 149 -10.33 13.14 -8.11
C GLY A 149 -10.73 12.94 -6.64
N GLY A 150 -11.07 11.71 -6.26
CA GLY A 150 -11.57 11.36 -4.93
C GLY A 150 -10.53 10.67 -4.06
N ILE A 151 -10.98 10.24 -2.88
CA ILE A 151 -10.17 9.50 -1.92
C ILE A 151 -10.23 8.00 -2.22
N TRP A 152 -9.11 7.32 -2.01
CA TRP A 152 -8.95 5.89 -2.17
C TRP A 152 -8.71 5.23 -0.83
N SER A 153 -9.53 4.23 -0.51
CA SER A 153 -9.32 3.35 0.63
C SER A 153 -8.19 2.37 0.37
N ILE A 154 -7.23 2.32 1.28
CA ILE A 154 -6.07 1.42 1.26
C ILE A 154 -6.47 0.13 1.99
N SER A 155 -6.41 -1.01 1.29
CA SER A 155 -6.67 -2.31 1.94
C SER A 155 -5.69 -2.59 3.06
N SER A 156 -6.10 -3.32 4.10
CA SER A 156 -5.21 -3.72 5.21
C SER A 156 -4.02 -4.59 4.77
N GLN A 157 -4.10 -5.20 3.59
CA GLN A 157 -3.02 -5.96 2.96
C GLN A 157 -1.90 -5.03 2.43
N CYS A 158 -2.26 -3.81 2.04
CA CYS A 158 -1.29 -2.72 1.90
C CYS A 158 -0.90 -2.30 3.31
N VAL A 159 0.22 -2.79 3.84
CA VAL A 159 0.65 -2.45 5.21
C VAL A 159 1.17 -1.00 5.29
N GLY A 160 0.30 -0.02 5.00
CA GLY A 160 0.54 1.42 4.92
C GLY A 160 1.76 1.82 4.10
N GLY A 161 1.98 1.17 2.95
CA GLY A 161 3.17 1.43 2.13
C GLY A 161 4.47 0.89 2.73
N ARG A 162 4.43 -0.05 3.70
CA ARG A 162 5.61 -0.85 4.06
C ARG A 162 6.09 -1.60 2.83
N ILE A 163 7.07 -1.03 2.16
CA ILE A 163 8.09 -1.78 1.45
C ILE A 163 9.03 -2.25 2.55
N VAL A 164 8.90 -3.52 2.93
CA VAL A 164 9.95 -4.20 3.65
C VAL A 164 11.02 -4.41 2.60
N ASP A 165 12.22 -3.88 2.84
CA ASP A 165 13.36 -4.24 2.00
C ASP A 165 13.48 -5.77 2.09
N GLY A 166 13.44 -6.44 0.93
CA GLY A 166 13.53 -7.90 0.84
C GLY A 166 14.85 -8.41 1.40
#